data_AF-A0AAJ0S9U8-F1
#
_entry.id   AF-A0AAJ0S9U8-F1
#
_cell.length_a   1.000
_cell.length_b   1.000
_cell.length_c   1.000
_cell.angle_alpha   90.00
_cell.angle_beta   90.00
_cell.angle_gamma   90.00
#
_symmetry.space_group_name_H-M   'P 1'
#
loop_
_entity.id
_entity.type
_entity.pdbx_description
1 polymer ?
#
loop_
_entity_poly.entity_id
_entity_poly.type
_entity_poly.pdbx_seq_one_letter_code
_entity_poly.pdbx_strand_id
1 'polypeptide(L)'
;MTIPLKEIEKILFEQTVNTEEFVRFIGNFKFTNHGDFENINWLNTPGPIYTSCTDNCGTGQVEAMNNVGGDEDYHEVIFKQPLNEQELKEILTAASIDPYDAYYFDGNKNWTSKLIIDWWSKSQERITYILDCYQCELNLPDILDRPLYGPRIAIPENYKNWLDFYQSGMKEYLEWYISKIDIQLVTLTELNFDWTRKDELDNLLKSKKIIANPGLD
;
A
#
# COMPACT_ATOMS: atom_id res chain seq x y z
N MET A 1 -4.22 -7.21 13.21
CA MET A 1 -2.77 -7.52 13.26
C MET A 1 -2.07 -6.40 12.53
N THR A 2 -1.00 -5.87 13.11
CA THR A 2 -0.34 -4.62 12.70
C THR A 2 1.12 -4.83 12.32
N ILE A 3 1.70 -5.97 12.73
CA ILE A 3 3.04 -6.42 12.38
C ILE A 3 2.98 -7.76 11.63
N PRO A 4 3.97 -8.05 10.75
CA PRO A 4 4.01 -9.31 10.01
C PRO A 4 4.10 -10.56 10.87
N LEU A 5 3.48 -11.64 10.40
CA LEU A 5 3.68 -12.98 10.93
C LEU A 5 5.14 -13.44 10.76
N LYS A 6 5.60 -14.34 11.63
CA LYS A 6 7.02 -14.76 11.67
C LYS A 6 7.50 -15.37 10.35
N GLU A 7 6.64 -16.08 9.64
CA GLU A 7 6.91 -16.63 8.32
C GLU A 7 7.15 -15.52 7.29
N ILE A 8 6.36 -14.45 7.33
CA ILE A 8 6.52 -13.30 6.44
C ILE A 8 7.74 -12.47 6.81
N GLU A 9 8.00 -12.31 8.12
CA GLU A 9 9.22 -11.67 8.62
C GLU A 9 10.47 -12.33 8.03
N LYS A 10 10.56 -13.66 8.07
CA LYS A 10 11.69 -14.42 7.54
C LYS A 10 11.86 -14.31 6.03
N ILE A 11 10.78 -14.10 5.29
CA ILE A 11 10.82 -13.96 3.83
C ILE A 11 11.25 -12.54 3.45
N LEU A 12 10.66 -11.53 4.08
CA LEU A 12 10.73 -10.15 3.59
C LEU A 12 11.57 -9.20 4.44
N PHE A 13 11.73 -9.45 5.73
CA PHE A 13 12.25 -8.45 6.67
C PHE A 13 13.69 -8.73 7.15
N GLU A 14 14.33 -9.74 6.56
CA GLU A 14 15.77 -9.93 6.64
C GLU A 14 16.50 -8.90 5.76
N GLN A 15 17.80 -8.68 5.99
CA GLN A 15 18.59 -7.70 5.23
C GLN A 15 18.52 -7.93 3.70
N THR A 16 18.37 -9.19 3.28
CA THR A 16 18.07 -9.56 1.91
C THR A 16 16.79 -10.39 1.89
N VAL A 17 15.83 -9.96 1.07
CA VAL A 17 14.58 -10.68 0.85
C VAL A 17 14.87 -12.05 0.25
N ASN A 18 14.24 -13.09 0.80
CA ASN A 18 14.33 -14.45 0.30
C ASN A 18 13.38 -14.65 -0.89
N THR A 19 13.79 -14.16 -2.06
CA THR A 19 12.99 -14.26 -3.29
C THR A 19 12.80 -15.69 -3.79
N GLU A 20 13.60 -16.67 -3.32
CA GLU A 20 13.40 -18.08 -3.68
C GLU A 20 12.05 -18.60 -3.14
N GLU A 21 11.59 -18.11 -1.98
CA GLU A 21 10.29 -18.48 -1.42
C GLU A 21 9.12 -17.93 -2.23
N PHE A 22 9.31 -16.89 -3.07
CA PHE A 22 8.23 -16.33 -3.89
C PHE A 22 7.63 -17.36 -4.85
N VAL A 23 8.43 -18.35 -5.29
CA VAL A 23 7.99 -19.45 -6.16
C VAL A 23 6.82 -20.22 -5.55
N ARG A 24 6.72 -20.29 -4.21
CA ARG A 24 5.64 -21.01 -3.53
C ARG A 24 4.30 -20.29 -3.62
N PHE A 25 4.29 -18.98 -3.87
CA PHE A 25 3.07 -18.17 -3.92
C PHE A 25 2.51 -18.05 -5.33
N ILE A 26 3.39 -17.93 -6.32
CA ILE A 26 3.04 -17.53 -7.69
C ILE A 26 3.77 -18.31 -8.79
N GLY A 27 4.59 -19.31 -8.42
CA GLY A 27 5.37 -20.11 -9.35
C GLY A 27 6.65 -19.41 -9.85
N ASN A 28 7.24 -19.94 -10.92
CA ASN A 28 8.49 -19.40 -11.49
C ASN A 28 8.21 -18.12 -12.29
N PHE A 29 8.21 -16.99 -11.61
CA PHE A 29 8.13 -15.66 -12.21
C PHE A 29 9.43 -14.89 -11.95
N LYS A 30 9.82 -14.02 -12.90
CA LYS A 30 11.01 -13.18 -12.76
C LYS A 30 10.61 -11.82 -12.23
N PHE A 31 11.25 -11.38 -11.14
CA PHE A 31 11.05 -10.04 -10.58
C PHE A 31 12.34 -9.23 -10.65
N THR A 32 12.18 -7.92 -10.74
CA THR A 32 13.27 -6.97 -10.55
C THR A 32 13.54 -6.81 -9.05
N ASN A 33 14.59 -7.46 -8.55
CA ASN A 33 14.90 -7.52 -7.11
C ASN A 33 15.75 -6.33 -6.60
N HIS A 34 16.02 -5.34 -7.43
CA HIS A 34 16.78 -4.14 -7.07
C HIS A 34 16.25 -2.97 -7.88
N GLY A 35 15.95 -1.88 -7.19
CA GLY A 35 15.06 -0.87 -7.74
C GLY A 35 15.56 0.55 -7.72
N ASP A 36 14.67 1.42 -8.19
CA ASP A 36 14.88 2.86 -8.33
C ASP A 36 14.45 3.60 -7.06
N PHE A 37 15.10 3.28 -5.93
CA PHE A 37 14.78 3.89 -4.64
C PHE A 37 14.97 5.41 -4.65
N GLU A 38 15.84 5.94 -5.52
CA GLU A 38 16.03 7.38 -5.70
C GLU A 38 14.76 8.08 -6.20
N ASN A 39 13.90 7.37 -6.96
CA ASN A 39 12.61 7.84 -7.45
C ASN A 39 11.44 7.10 -6.78
N ILE A 40 11.59 6.70 -5.51
CA ILE A 40 10.51 6.11 -4.74
C ILE A 40 9.33 7.08 -4.64
N ASN A 41 8.11 6.60 -4.92
CA ASN A 41 6.93 7.43 -4.75
C ASN A 41 6.75 7.74 -3.24
N TRP A 42 6.55 9.03 -2.91
CA TRP A 42 6.50 9.56 -1.54
C TRP A 42 5.35 8.97 -0.68
N LEU A 43 4.38 8.32 -1.32
CA LEU A 43 3.27 7.62 -0.69
C LEU A 43 3.58 6.17 -0.31
N ASN A 44 4.66 5.57 -0.82
CA ASN A 44 5.07 4.22 -0.41
C ASN A 44 5.34 4.20 1.10
N THR A 45 4.69 3.27 1.79
CA THR A 45 4.97 2.98 3.20
C THR A 45 6.34 2.32 3.31
N PRO A 46 7.24 2.86 4.16
CA PRO A 46 8.57 2.28 4.34
C PRO A 46 8.52 0.78 4.64
N GLY A 47 9.35 0.01 3.97
CA GLY A 47 9.30 -1.44 4.03
C GLY A 47 10.13 -2.10 2.92
N PRO A 48 10.18 -3.44 2.90
CA PRO A 48 10.96 -4.20 1.93
C PRO A 48 10.46 -4.03 0.50
N ILE A 49 9.16 -3.89 0.31
CA ILE A 49 8.53 -3.79 -1.01
C ILE A 49 8.18 -2.34 -1.30
N TYR A 50 8.47 -1.85 -2.49
CA TYR A 50 8.05 -0.51 -2.92
C TYR A 50 7.92 -0.46 -4.43
N THR A 51 7.35 0.64 -4.91
CA THR A 51 7.25 1.00 -6.32
C THR A 51 7.93 2.35 -6.58
N SER A 52 8.30 2.61 -7.84
CA SER A 52 8.75 3.94 -8.29
C SER A 52 7.60 4.74 -8.91
N CYS A 53 7.86 5.98 -9.33
CA CYS A 53 6.91 6.83 -10.06
C CYS A 53 6.71 6.41 -11.54
N THR A 54 6.81 5.12 -11.86
CA THR A 54 6.54 4.61 -13.22
C THR A 54 5.05 4.32 -13.35
N ASP A 55 4.39 4.70 -14.44
CA ASP A 55 2.97 4.35 -14.68
C ASP A 55 2.81 2.83 -14.77
N ASN A 56 2.21 2.20 -13.76
CA ASN A 56 1.98 0.74 -13.70
C ASN A 56 0.61 0.34 -14.29
N CYS A 57 -0.09 1.30 -14.90
CA CYS A 57 -1.45 1.17 -15.41
C CYS A 57 -2.49 0.73 -14.36
N GLY A 58 -2.27 0.94 -13.07
CA GLY A 58 -3.25 0.67 -12.00
C GLY A 58 -3.73 -0.79 -11.89
N THR A 59 -2.97 -1.75 -12.42
CA THR A 59 -3.28 -3.18 -12.36
C THR A 59 -3.18 -3.79 -10.97
N GLY A 60 -2.27 -3.32 -10.12
CA GLY A 60 -2.03 -3.85 -8.79
C GLY A 60 -3.11 -3.52 -7.77
N GLN A 61 -3.83 -2.40 -7.92
CA GLN A 61 -4.88 -2.01 -6.97
C GLN A 61 -6.04 -3.03 -6.92
N VAL A 62 -6.36 -3.68 -8.05
CA VAL A 62 -7.41 -4.72 -8.09
C VAL A 62 -6.93 -6.07 -7.55
N GLU A 63 -5.65 -6.40 -7.77
CA GLU A 63 -5.06 -7.66 -7.30
C GLU A 63 -4.74 -7.64 -5.80
N ALA A 64 -4.41 -6.48 -5.25
CA ALA A 64 -3.95 -6.31 -3.88
C ALA A 64 -4.59 -5.08 -3.20
N MET A 65 -5.92 -4.99 -3.24
CA MET A 65 -6.71 -3.84 -2.76
C MET A 65 -6.46 -3.43 -1.29
N ASN A 66 -5.90 -4.34 -0.48
CA ASN A 66 -5.57 -4.09 0.93
C ASN A 66 -4.11 -3.64 1.15
N ASN A 67 -3.30 -3.57 0.10
CA ASN A 67 -1.86 -3.35 0.18
C ASN A 67 -1.33 -2.35 -0.87
N VAL A 68 -1.90 -2.34 -2.07
CA VAL A 68 -1.51 -1.52 -3.21
C VAL A 68 -2.53 -0.41 -3.42
N GLY A 69 -2.07 0.83 -3.43
CA GLY A 69 -2.84 2.04 -3.71
C GLY A 69 -2.38 2.67 -5.01
N GLY A 70 -2.97 3.80 -5.37
CA GLY A 70 -2.57 4.59 -6.53
C GLY A 70 -2.71 6.08 -6.26
N ASP A 71 -1.80 6.87 -6.83
CA ASP A 71 -1.92 8.32 -6.88
C ASP A 71 -2.88 8.77 -8.01
N GLU A 72 -3.02 10.09 -8.23
CA GLU A 72 -3.93 10.65 -9.24
C GLU A 72 -3.55 10.28 -10.69
N ASP A 73 -2.27 9.95 -10.91
CA ASP A 73 -1.70 9.53 -12.19
C ASP A 73 -1.64 7.99 -12.30
N TYR A 74 -2.19 7.27 -11.32
CA TYR A 74 -2.18 5.81 -11.22
C TYR A 74 -0.79 5.19 -11.08
N HIS A 75 0.20 5.94 -10.57
CA HIS A 75 1.40 5.32 -10.05
C HIS A 75 1.02 4.51 -8.82
N GLU A 76 1.27 3.21 -8.88
CA GLU A 76 0.94 2.30 -7.79
C GLU A 76 1.89 2.50 -6.64
N VAL A 77 1.41 2.27 -5.42
CA VAL A 77 2.20 2.42 -4.20
C VAL A 77 1.88 1.32 -3.20
N ILE A 78 2.89 0.84 -2.48
CA ILE A 78 2.67 -0.08 -1.36
C ILE A 78 2.27 0.73 -0.14
N PHE A 79 0.96 0.87 0.11
CA PHE A 79 0.49 1.57 1.29
C PHE A 79 0.51 0.71 2.55
N LYS A 80 0.47 -0.61 2.40
CA LYS A 80 0.57 -1.55 3.51
C LYS A 80 1.44 -2.73 3.10
N GLN A 81 2.50 -2.94 3.88
CA GLN A 81 3.40 -4.07 3.72
C GLN A 81 2.68 -5.36 4.13
N PRO A 82 2.95 -6.50 3.47
CA PRO A 82 2.18 -7.72 3.68
C PRO A 82 2.43 -8.26 5.09
N LEU A 83 1.35 -8.59 5.80
CA LEU A 83 1.42 -9.10 7.16
C LEU A 83 1.29 -10.62 7.24
N ASN A 84 0.76 -11.25 6.19
CA ASN A 84 0.50 -12.69 6.10
C ASN A 84 0.72 -13.21 4.67
N GLU A 85 0.64 -14.53 4.50
CA GLU A 85 0.88 -15.20 3.20
C GLU A 85 -0.07 -14.77 2.09
N GLN A 86 -1.34 -14.49 2.44
CA GLN A 86 -2.34 -14.07 1.45
C GLN A 86 -2.02 -12.67 0.93
N GLU A 87 -1.71 -11.72 1.80
CA GLU A 87 -1.32 -10.37 1.40
C GLU A 87 -0.01 -10.37 0.57
N LEU A 88 0.96 -11.21 0.94
CA LEU A 88 2.18 -11.37 0.14
C LEU A 88 1.86 -11.93 -1.25
N LYS A 89 1.01 -12.96 -1.34
CA LYS A 89 0.58 -13.51 -2.63
C LYS A 89 -0.11 -12.48 -3.51
N GLU A 90 -0.98 -11.65 -2.94
CA GLU A 90 -1.69 -10.58 -3.65
C GLU A 90 -0.69 -9.56 -4.22
N ILE A 91 0.25 -9.07 -3.40
CA ILE A 91 1.29 -8.14 -3.88
C ILE A 91 2.18 -8.78 -4.95
N LEU A 92 2.57 -10.05 -4.79
CA LEU A 92 3.35 -10.76 -5.80
C LEU A 92 2.58 -10.98 -7.10
N THR A 93 1.26 -11.15 -7.01
CA THR A 93 0.38 -11.25 -8.19
C THR A 93 0.33 -9.90 -8.90
N ALA A 94 0.13 -8.81 -8.16
CA ALA A 94 0.19 -7.45 -8.68
C ALA A 94 1.52 -7.18 -9.41
N ALA A 95 2.66 -7.47 -8.75
CA ALA A 95 3.98 -7.35 -9.34
C ALA A 95 4.18 -8.21 -10.61
N SER A 96 3.50 -9.36 -10.72
CA SER A 96 3.63 -10.26 -11.87
C SER A 96 2.83 -9.84 -13.09
N ILE A 97 1.84 -8.96 -12.91
CA ILE A 97 1.01 -8.45 -14.01
C ILE A 97 1.35 -7.00 -14.36
N ASP A 98 2.25 -6.36 -13.61
CA ASP A 98 2.77 -5.03 -13.90
C ASP A 98 3.54 -5.05 -15.24
N PRO A 99 3.06 -4.34 -16.28
CA PRO A 99 3.71 -4.35 -17.58
C PRO A 99 5.09 -3.66 -17.59
N TYR A 100 5.47 -2.94 -16.54
CA TYR A 100 6.71 -2.17 -16.46
C TYR A 100 7.71 -2.66 -15.39
N ASP A 101 7.42 -3.77 -14.71
CA ASP A 101 8.29 -4.37 -13.69
C ASP A 101 8.74 -3.35 -12.60
N ALA A 102 7.84 -2.46 -12.18
CA ALA A 102 8.12 -1.35 -11.28
C ALA A 102 7.91 -1.70 -9.79
N TYR A 103 7.76 -2.98 -9.46
CA TYR A 103 7.79 -3.50 -8.09
C TYR A 103 9.19 -3.96 -7.71
N TYR A 104 9.69 -3.42 -6.60
CA TYR A 104 11.02 -3.69 -6.08
C TYR A 104 10.96 -4.25 -4.66
N PHE A 105 11.95 -5.07 -4.30
CA PHE A 105 11.97 -5.85 -3.06
C PHE A 105 13.23 -5.61 -2.22
N ASP A 106 14.05 -4.62 -2.56
CA ASP A 106 15.29 -4.29 -1.86
C ASP A 106 15.16 -3.14 -0.85
N GLY A 107 13.93 -2.77 -0.46
CA GLY A 107 13.69 -1.62 0.41
C GLY A 107 14.44 -1.68 1.75
N ASN A 108 14.66 -2.88 2.31
CA ASN A 108 15.44 -3.06 3.55
C ASN A 108 16.90 -2.59 3.44
N LYS A 109 17.45 -2.47 2.23
CA LYS A 109 18.82 -1.97 2.00
C LYS A 109 18.88 -0.45 1.94
N ASN A 110 17.74 0.19 1.69
CA ASN A 110 17.66 1.60 1.35
C ASN A 110 17.01 2.44 2.46
N TRP A 111 16.01 1.90 3.13
CA TRP A 111 15.40 2.56 4.28
C TRP A 111 16.37 2.67 5.45
N THR A 112 16.32 3.81 6.13
CA THR A 112 17.03 4.04 7.40
C THR A 112 16.04 4.59 8.41
N SER A 113 16.30 4.42 9.70
CA SER A 113 15.46 4.97 10.78
C SER A 113 15.19 6.46 10.59
N LYS A 114 16.22 7.22 10.16
CA LYS A 114 16.08 8.65 9.86
C LYS A 114 15.07 8.90 8.74
N LEU A 115 15.20 8.19 7.61
CA LEU A 115 14.27 8.34 6.49
C LEU A 115 12.84 7.97 6.88
N ILE A 116 12.66 6.93 7.70
CA ILE A 116 11.34 6.51 8.18
C ILE A 116 10.71 7.56 9.10
N ILE A 117 11.49 8.12 10.04
CA ILE A 117 11.02 9.19 10.94
C ILE A 117 10.68 10.45 10.14
N ASP A 118 11.54 10.85 9.20
CA ASP A 118 11.31 11.98 8.31
C ASP A 118 10.05 11.74 7.46
N TRP A 119 9.85 10.51 6.96
CA TRP A 119 8.64 10.11 6.26
C TRP A 119 7.41 10.24 7.18
N TRP A 120 7.43 9.65 8.38
CA TRP A 120 6.30 9.69 9.33
C TRP A 120 5.92 11.11 9.74
N SER A 121 6.87 12.04 9.84
CA SER A 121 6.61 13.44 10.19
C SER A 121 5.65 14.15 9.22
N LYS A 122 5.53 13.65 7.98
CA LYS A 122 4.63 14.16 6.94
C LYS A 122 3.30 13.41 6.84
N SER A 123 2.93 12.62 7.85
CA SER A 123 1.72 11.79 7.79
C SER A 123 0.43 12.59 7.60
N GLN A 124 0.33 13.79 8.18
CA GLN A 124 -0.87 14.64 8.00
C GLN A 124 -1.05 15.07 6.53
N GLU A 125 0.05 15.37 5.83
CA GLU A 125 0.05 15.72 4.41
C GLU A 125 -0.45 14.53 3.57
N ARG A 126 0.09 13.32 3.81
CA ARG A 126 -0.36 12.09 3.14
C ARG A 126 -1.83 11.79 3.40
N ILE A 127 -2.27 11.86 4.64
CA ILE A 127 -3.67 11.57 4.99
C ILE A 127 -4.61 12.56 4.31
N THR A 128 -4.25 13.85 4.27
CA THR A 128 -5.04 14.87 3.57
C THR A 128 -5.15 14.56 2.08
N TYR A 129 -4.03 14.23 1.45
CA TYR A 129 -3.98 13.83 0.05
C TYR A 129 -4.84 12.57 -0.23
N ILE A 130 -4.74 11.53 0.62
CA ILE A 130 -5.51 10.30 0.47
C ILE A 130 -7.02 10.56 0.66
N LEU A 131 -7.40 11.47 1.56
CA LEU A 131 -8.80 11.89 1.73
C LEU A 131 -9.35 12.60 0.49
N ASP A 132 -8.54 13.43 -0.16
CA ASP A 132 -8.91 14.07 -1.43
C ASP A 132 -9.11 13.01 -2.52
N CYS A 133 -8.18 12.05 -2.64
CA CYS A 133 -8.31 10.94 -3.58
C CYS A 133 -9.56 10.09 -3.30
N TYR A 134 -9.83 9.75 -2.04
CA TYR A 134 -11.03 9.00 -1.65
C TYR A 134 -12.31 9.73 -2.06
N GLN A 135 -12.37 11.05 -1.86
CA GLN A 135 -13.50 11.85 -2.27
C GLN A 135 -13.64 11.93 -3.80
N CYS A 136 -12.54 12.08 -4.53
CA CYS A 136 -12.53 12.04 -6.00
C CYS A 136 -13.06 10.69 -6.51
N GLU A 137 -12.55 9.58 -5.97
CA GLU A 137 -12.93 8.22 -6.34
C GLU A 137 -14.43 7.96 -6.10
N LEU A 138 -14.97 8.45 -4.98
CA LEU A 138 -16.40 8.37 -4.69
C LEU A 138 -17.28 9.16 -5.67
N ASN A 139 -16.73 10.17 -6.35
CA ASN A 139 -17.45 10.99 -7.32
C ASN A 139 -17.26 10.54 -8.77
N LEU A 140 -16.43 9.53 -9.02
CA LEU A 140 -16.28 8.94 -10.34
C LEU A 140 -17.58 8.26 -10.82
N PRO A 141 -17.78 8.14 -12.15
CA PRO A 141 -18.88 7.37 -12.70
C PRO A 141 -18.69 5.86 -12.44
N ASP A 142 -19.80 5.12 -12.47
CA ASP A 142 -19.79 3.66 -12.19
C ASP A 142 -18.92 2.87 -13.17
N ILE A 143 -18.82 3.34 -14.41
CA ILE A 143 -17.97 2.76 -15.45
C ILE A 143 -16.99 3.82 -15.92
N LEU A 144 -15.72 3.48 -15.86
CA LEU A 144 -14.62 4.34 -16.29
C LEU A 144 -14.29 4.04 -17.74
N ASP A 145 -14.38 5.06 -18.60
CA ASP A 145 -13.92 4.98 -19.98
C ASP A 145 -12.41 5.23 -20.03
N ARG A 146 -11.63 4.14 -19.97
CA ARG A 146 -10.17 4.18 -19.92
C ARG A 146 -9.55 3.34 -21.03
N PRO A 147 -8.53 3.87 -21.73
CA PRO A 147 -7.92 3.21 -22.88
C PRO A 147 -6.96 2.06 -22.51
N LEU A 148 -6.53 1.96 -21.24
CA LEU A 148 -5.44 1.10 -20.77
C LEU A 148 -5.87 0.23 -19.58
N TYR A 149 -4.95 -0.62 -19.12
CA TYR A 149 -5.12 -1.53 -17.98
C TYR A 149 -5.55 -0.78 -16.70
N GLY A 150 -6.03 -1.51 -15.69
CA GLY A 150 -6.50 -0.94 -14.41
C GLY A 150 -8.01 -1.12 -14.16
N PRO A 151 -8.52 -0.60 -13.03
CA PRO A 151 -9.91 -0.80 -12.63
C PRO A 151 -10.87 -0.10 -13.61
N ARG A 152 -11.89 -0.85 -14.08
CA ARG A 152 -12.96 -0.33 -14.96
C ARG A 152 -14.12 0.30 -14.18
N ILE A 153 -14.07 0.19 -12.86
CA ILE A 153 -15.05 0.73 -11.91
C ILE A 153 -14.27 1.47 -10.84
N ALA A 154 -14.89 2.45 -10.18
CA ALA A 154 -14.26 3.10 -9.04
C ALA A 154 -14.00 2.10 -7.91
N ILE A 155 -12.89 2.25 -7.19
CA ILE A 155 -12.44 1.41 -6.07
C ILE A 155 -12.22 2.23 -4.78
N PRO A 156 -13.25 2.96 -4.31
CA PRO A 156 -13.14 3.80 -3.11
C PRO A 156 -12.74 3.02 -1.83
N GLU A 157 -12.99 1.72 -1.78
CA GLU A 157 -12.56 0.82 -0.71
C GLU A 157 -11.04 0.80 -0.52
N ASN A 158 -10.28 1.00 -1.60
CA ASN A 158 -8.82 1.00 -1.56
C ASN A 158 -8.31 2.16 -0.68
N TYR A 159 -8.80 3.38 -0.92
CA TYR A 159 -8.46 4.55 -0.12
C TYR A 159 -8.98 4.46 1.32
N LYS A 160 -10.17 3.85 1.51
CA LYS A 160 -10.67 3.54 2.85
C LYS A 160 -9.70 2.63 3.61
N ASN A 161 -9.28 1.52 3.01
CA ASN A 161 -8.37 0.55 3.63
C ASN A 161 -7.02 1.18 3.98
N TRP A 162 -6.52 2.07 3.11
CA TRP A 162 -5.30 2.83 3.38
C TRP A 162 -5.44 3.75 4.59
N LEU A 163 -6.54 4.50 4.69
CA LEU A 163 -6.80 5.37 5.84
C LEU A 163 -7.04 4.58 7.13
N ASP A 164 -7.73 3.43 7.06
CA ASP A 164 -7.89 2.52 8.20
C ASP A 164 -6.53 2.04 8.74
N PHE A 165 -5.57 1.78 7.85
CA PHE A 165 -4.22 1.40 8.25
C PHE A 165 -3.48 2.56 8.93
N TYR A 166 -3.61 3.81 8.45
CA TYR A 166 -3.10 4.99 9.16
C TYR A 166 -3.69 5.13 10.57
N GLN A 167 -4.99 4.88 10.74
CA GLN A 167 -5.67 5.00 12.04
C GLN A 167 -5.20 3.96 13.06
N SER A 168 -4.93 2.73 12.61
CA SER A 168 -4.88 1.58 13.53
C SER A 168 -3.62 0.73 13.47
N GLY A 169 -2.75 0.89 12.46
CA GLY A 169 -1.60 0.00 12.28
C GLY A 169 -0.29 0.65 11.84
N MET A 170 -0.34 1.77 11.11
CA MET A 170 0.84 2.37 10.49
C MET A 170 1.95 2.70 11.50
N LYS A 171 1.60 3.33 12.62
CA LYS A 171 2.58 3.71 13.65
C LYS A 171 3.28 2.49 14.24
N GLU A 172 2.51 1.50 14.70
CA GLU A 172 3.05 0.27 15.30
C GLU A 172 3.90 -0.51 14.29
N TYR A 173 3.45 -0.59 13.04
CA TYR A 173 4.20 -1.19 11.95
C TYR A 173 5.56 -0.51 11.74
N LEU A 174 5.61 0.82 11.67
CA LEU A 174 6.85 1.56 11.42
C LEU A 174 7.82 1.49 12.60
N GLU A 175 7.33 1.58 13.84
CA GLU A 175 8.15 1.39 15.05
C GLU A 175 8.75 -0.01 15.08
N TRP A 176 7.94 -1.03 14.76
CA TRP A 176 8.42 -2.40 14.62
C TRP A 176 9.45 -2.54 13.50
N TYR A 177 9.21 -1.95 12.33
CA TYR A 177 10.12 -2.06 11.19
C TYR A 177 11.46 -1.37 11.45
N ILE A 178 11.45 -0.20 12.09
CA ILE A 178 12.68 0.47 12.57
C ILE A 178 13.49 -0.48 13.45
N SER A 179 12.85 -1.20 14.38
CA SER A 179 13.53 -2.16 15.26
C SER A 179 14.14 -3.37 14.54
N LYS A 180 13.78 -3.60 13.26
CA LYS A 180 14.36 -4.66 12.42
C LYS A 180 15.59 -4.19 11.66
N ILE A 181 15.58 -2.95 11.18
CA ILE A 181 16.68 -2.39 10.37
C ILE A 181 17.71 -1.63 11.21
N ASP A 182 17.37 -1.26 12.45
CA ASP A 182 18.21 -0.54 13.40
C ASP A 182 18.04 -1.12 14.81
N ILE A 183 19.10 -1.05 15.61
CA ILE A 183 19.15 -1.53 16.99
C ILE A 183 18.42 -0.56 17.92
N GLN A 184 18.16 0.67 17.47
CA GLN A 184 17.49 1.70 18.26
C GLN A 184 15.98 1.45 18.37
N LEU A 185 15.50 1.35 19.61
CA LEU A 185 14.09 1.48 19.91
C LEU A 185 13.67 2.94 19.69
N VAL A 186 12.69 3.14 18.80
CA VAL A 186 12.11 4.44 18.49
C VAL A 186 10.64 4.42 18.85
N THR A 187 10.18 5.51 19.47
CA THR A 187 8.75 5.83 19.59
C THR A 187 8.47 7.01 18.68
N LEU A 188 7.64 6.77 17.67
CA LEU A 188 7.22 7.80 16.73
C LEU A 188 6.22 8.74 17.42
N THR A 189 6.15 9.98 16.95
CA THR A 189 5.17 10.95 17.44
C THR A 189 3.75 10.45 17.20
N GLU A 190 2.86 10.66 18.18
CA GLU A 190 1.45 10.31 18.03
C GLU A 190 0.80 11.08 16.87
N LEU A 191 -0.02 10.39 16.10
CA LEU A 191 -0.76 10.96 14.99
C LEU A 191 -2.07 11.55 15.52
N ASN A 192 -2.03 12.82 15.92
CA ASN A 192 -3.24 13.57 16.23
C ASN A 192 -3.81 14.17 14.94
N PHE A 193 -4.85 13.54 14.41
CA PHE A 193 -5.52 13.93 13.17
C PHE A 193 -7.04 13.92 13.36
N ASP A 194 -7.75 14.88 12.77
CA ASP A 194 -9.21 14.92 12.79
C ASP A 194 -9.79 13.98 11.72
N TRP A 195 -10.39 12.88 12.16
CA TRP A 195 -10.94 11.84 11.30
C TRP A 195 -12.38 12.08 10.85
N THR A 196 -13.00 13.20 11.22
CA THR A 196 -14.40 13.52 10.88
C THR A 196 -14.65 13.41 9.37
N ARG A 197 -13.76 13.96 8.54
CA ARG A 197 -13.88 13.89 7.08
C ARG A 197 -13.85 12.45 6.56
N LYS A 198 -13.02 11.58 7.16
CA LYS A 198 -12.98 10.15 6.80
C LYS A 198 -14.32 9.49 7.10
N ASP A 199 -14.87 9.74 8.30
CA ASP A 199 -16.14 9.15 8.72
C ASP A 199 -17.30 9.55 7.80
N GLU A 200 -17.32 10.81 7.33
CA GLU A 200 -18.27 11.28 6.32
C GLU A 200 -18.15 10.52 4.99
N LEU A 201 -16.92 10.33 4.49
CA LEU A 201 -16.66 9.58 3.25
C LEU A 201 -17.02 8.09 3.39
N ASP A 202 -16.72 7.48 4.54
CA ASP A 202 -17.11 6.09 4.84
C ASP A 202 -18.63 5.91 4.87
N ASN A 203 -19.37 6.89 5.37
CA ASN A 203 -20.83 6.89 5.33
C ASN A 203 -21.37 7.09 3.91
N LEU A 204 -20.72 7.93 3.10
CA LEU A 204 -21.06 8.08 1.69
C LEU A 204 -20.84 6.77 0.92
N LEU A 205 -19.70 6.11 1.12
CA LEU A 205 -19.41 4.80 0.53
C LEU A 205 -20.49 3.77 0.88
N LYS A 206 -20.86 3.67 2.17
CA LYS A 206 -21.92 2.76 2.63
C LYS A 206 -23.25 3.04 1.94
N SER A 207 -23.65 4.31 1.82
CA SER A 207 -24.92 4.67 1.18
C SER A 207 -24.95 4.32 -0.31
N LYS A 208 -23.84 4.52 -1.04
CA LYS A 208 -23.71 4.10 -2.44
C LYS A 208 -23.85 2.58 -2.63
N LYS A 209 -23.28 1.78 -1.71
CA LYS A 209 -23.41 0.31 -1.75
C LYS A 209 -24.84 -0.17 -1.55
N ILE A 210 -25.59 0.48 -0.65
CA ILE A 210 -27.00 0.15 -0.38
C ILE A 210 -27.85 0.42 -1.64
N ILE A 211 -27.61 1.53 -2.32
CA ILE A 211 -28.31 1.88 -3.57
C ILE A 211 -28.00 0.87 -4.68
N ALA A 212 -26.76 0.40 -4.78
CA ALA A 212 -26.34 -0.58 -5.77
C ALA A 212 -26.89 -2.00 -5.52
N ASN A 213 -27.21 -2.36 -4.26
CA ASN A 213 -27.71 -3.68 -3.87
C ASN A 213 -28.91 -3.61 -2.91
N PRO A 214 -30.12 -3.24 -3.38
CA PRO A 214 -31.28 -2.96 -2.53
C PRO A 214 -31.98 -4.20 -1.92
N GLY A 215 -31.31 -5.37 -1.83
CA GLY A 215 -32.00 -6.65 -1.56
C GLY A 215 -31.23 -7.71 -0.76
N LEU A 216 -30.34 -7.33 0.15
CA LEU A 216 -29.70 -8.26 1.09
C LEU A 216 -29.88 -7.77 2.53
N ASP A 217 -31.12 -7.84 3.01
CA ASP A 217 -31.48 -7.93 4.43
C ASP A 217 -31.91 -9.39 4.73
#